data_AF-A0A1I9GAB6-F1
#
_entry.id   AF-A0A1I9GAB6-F1
#
_cell.length_a   1.000
_cell.length_b   1.000
_cell.length_c   1.000
_cell.angle_alpha   90.00
_cell.angle_beta   90.00
_cell.angle_gamma   90.00
#
_symmetry.space_group_name_H-M   'P 1'
#
loop_
_entity.id
_entity.type
_entity.pdbx_description
1 polymer ?
#
loop_
_entity_poly.entity_id
_entity_poly.type
_entity_poly.pdbx_seq_one_letter_code
_entity_poly.pdbx_strand_id
1 'polypeptide(L)'
;MLIVSHNKEKYGVHLKAEPNFRLLGTRLKGDQKKVVDYLKNHVTENELEQLAEQGTLNILGYELTDEEVSLSYACCGIQTAGEQMEAHSDGQTIVIVDTTEDDILKDEGFAREVINRVQKLRKTAKLMPNDMAVTYCKVTPPNHRLAAVIKDYSEFIENTTGTPVRLASVPNDEIPVAVSCSSVKNAQVE
;
A
#
# COMPACT_ATOMS: atom_id res chain seq x y z
N MET A 1 -11.38 -2.81 6.86
CA MET A 1 -12.64 -2.07 7.16
C MET A 1 -12.55 -0.73 6.47
N LEU A 2 -13.53 -0.34 5.66
CA LEU A 2 -13.52 0.95 4.98
C LEU A 2 -14.31 1.96 5.82
N ILE A 3 -13.71 3.10 6.13
CA ILE A 3 -14.33 4.18 6.90
C ILE A 3 -14.44 5.39 5.98
N VAL A 4 -15.66 5.89 5.79
CA VAL A 4 -15.91 7.16 5.09
C VAL A 4 -16.04 8.25 6.14
N SER A 5 -15.29 9.34 5.98
CA SER A 5 -15.30 10.48 6.90
C SER A 5 -15.22 11.79 6.14
N HIS A 6 -15.91 12.81 6.65
CA HIS A 6 -15.80 14.20 6.18
C HIS A 6 -15.00 15.08 7.16
N ASN A 7 -14.49 14.50 8.26
CA ASN A 7 -13.70 15.23 9.25
C ASN A 7 -12.26 15.41 8.74
N LYS A 8 -11.99 16.55 8.09
CA LYS A 8 -10.69 16.87 7.48
C LYS A 8 -9.57 17.01 8.53
N GLU A 9 -9.85 17.72 9.62
CA GLU A 9 -8.89 18.00 10.70
C GLU A 9 -8.34 16.73 11.35
N LYS A 10 -9.23 15.78 11.67
CA LYS A 10 -8.85 14.49 12.27
C LYS A 10 -7.83 13.74 11.41
N TYR A 11 -7.92 13.89 10.10
CA TYR A 11 -7.06 13.19 9.15
C TYR A 11 -5.98 14.08 8.52
N GLY A 12 -5.71 15.27 9.06
CA GLY A 12 -4.68 16.18 8.53
C GLY A 12 -4.87 16.57 7.06
N VAL A 13 -6.11 16.46 6.57
CA VAL A 13 -6.48 16.82 5.21
C VAL A 13 -6.61 18.33 5.12
N HIS A 14 -5.90 18.96 4.20
CA HIS A 14 -5.93 20.39 3.94
C HIS A 14 -6.21 20.65 2.47
N LEU A 15 -6.75 21.84 2.19
CA LEU A 15 -6.93 22.32 0.82
C LEU A 15 -5.59 22.76 0.24
N LYS A 16 -5.43 22.54 -1.07
CA LYS A 16 -4.29 22.98 -1.84
C LYS A 16 -4.77 23.65 -3.12
N ALA A 17 -4.19 24.79 -3.46
CA ALA A 17 -4.42 25.43 -4.75
C ALA A 17 -3.50 24.84 -5.82
N GLU A 18 -4.10 24.39 -6.92
CA GLU A 18 -3.41 23.96 -8.12
C GLU A 18 -3.58 25.00 -9.23
N PRO A 19 -2.51 25.77 -9.55
CA PRO A 19 -2.57 26.80 -10.58
C PRO A 19 -2.59 26.20 -11.99
N ASN A 20 -3.51 26.69 -12.82
CA ASN A 20 -3.53 26.39 -14.25
C ASN A 20 -2.46 27.22 -14.98
N PHE A 21 -1.28 26.63 -15.16
CA PHE A 21 -0.14 27.31 -15.75
C PHE A 21 -0.39 27.89 -17.14
N ARG A 22 -1.30 27.29 -17.92
CA ARG A 22 -1.61 27.71 -19.29
C ARG A 22 -2.44 28.99 -19.30
N LEU A 23 -3.51 29.02 -18.50
CA LEU A 23 -4.39 30.20 -18.40
C LEU A 23 -3.67 31.36 -17.73
N LEU A 24 -3.05 31.10 -16.57
CA LEU A 24 -2.31 32.12 -15.82
C LEU A 24 -1.14 32.71 -16.63
N GLY A 25 -0.44 31.90 -17.41
CA GLY A 25 0.66 32.37 -18.25
C GLY A 25 0.19 33.26 -19.41
N THR A 26 -0.98 32.98 -19.97
CA THR A 26 -1.57 33.78 -21.05
C THR A 26 -2.03 35.14 -20.53
N ARG A 27 -2.63 35.17 -19.32
CA ARG A 27 -3.20 36.38 -18.73
C ARG A 27 -2.17 37.25 -18.00
N LEU A 28 -1.39 36.65 -17.10
CA LEU A 28 -0.46 37.36 -16.20
C LEU A 28 0.96 37.50 -16.78
N LYS A 29 1.28 36.77 -17.86
CA LYS A 29 2.60 36.79 -18.52
C LYS A 29 3.74 36.61 -17.50
N GLY A 30 4.55 37.64 -17.28
CA GLY A 30 5.71 37.60 -16.38
C GLY A 30 5.34 37.49 -14.90
N ASP A 31 4.17 37.98 -14.50
CA ASP A 31 3.73 37.98 -13.10
C ASP A 31 3.14 36.63 -12.64
N GLN A 32 2.91 35.70 -13.58
CA GLN A 32 2.47 34.33 -13.26
C GLN A 32 3.37 33.68 -12.20
N LYS A 33 4.70 33.86 -12.30
CA LYS A 33 5.64 33.24 -11.35
C LYS A 33 5.38 33.66 -9.91
N LYS A 34 5.05 34.94 -9.69
CA LYS A 34 4.77 35.47 -8.35
C LYS A 34 3.47 34.90 -7.80
N VAL A 35 2.43 34.81 -8.63
CA VAL A 35 1.13 34.26 -8.23
C VAL A 35 1.24 32.76 -7.93
N VAL A 36 1.93 31.99 -8.77
CA VAL A 36 2.16 30.55 -8.53
C VAL A 36 2.97 30.33 -7.25
N ASP A 37 3.99 31.14 -6.99
CA ASP A 37 4.79 31.06 -5.77
C ASP A 37 3.95 31.35 -4.53
N TYR A 38 3.11 32.38 -4.58
CA TYR A 38 2.16 32.68 -3.51
C TYR A 38 1.18 31.53 -3.26
N LEU A 39 0.56 31.00 -4.31
CA LEU A 39 -0.40 29.88 -4.21
C LEU A 39 0.23 28.61 -3.62
N LYS A 40 1.54 28.40 -3.78
CA LYS A 40 2.23 27.22 -3.26
C LYS A 40 2.77 27.39 -1.85
N ASN A 41 3.26 28.58 -1.52
CA ASN A 41 4.08 28.80 -0.32
C ASN A 41 3.46 29.73 0.71
N HIS A 42 2.49 30.57 0.32
CA HIS A 42 1.98 31.66 1.15
C HIS A 42 0.46 31.71 1.26
N VAL A 43 -0.27 30.89 0.48
CA VAL A 43 -1.73 30.84 0.54
C VAL A 43 -2.21 30.38 1.91
N THR A 44 -3.23 31.05 2.41
CA THR A 44 -3.86 30.72 3.70
C THR A 44 -5.09 29.85 3.49
N GLU A 45 -5.47 29.07 4.51
CA GLU A 45 -6.65 28.21 4.43
C GLU A 45 -7.95 29.01 4.21
N ASN A 46 -8.05 30.18 4.83
CA ASN A 46 -9.18 31.11 4.66
C ASN A 46 -9.30 31.62 3.21
N GLU A 47 -8.18 31.85 2.52
CA GLU A 47 -8.17 32.22 1.10
C GLU A 47 -8.64 31.06 0.20
N LEU A 48 -8.26 29.82 0.53
CA LEU A 48 -8.72 28.63 -0.19
C LEU A 48 -10.20 28.37 0.04
N GLU A 49 -10.70 28.62 1.25
CA GLU A 49 -12.14 28.56 1.56
C GLU A 49 -12.91 29.65 0.81
N GLN A 50 -12.39 30.87 0.73
CA GLN A 50 -12.99 31.93 -0.09
C GLN A 50 -13.07 31.55 -1.57
N LEU A 51 -12.01 30.95 -2.13
CA LEU A 51 -12.04 30.45 -3.50
C LEU A 51 -13.09 29.35 -3.67
N ALA A 52 -13.27 28.48 -2.67
CA ALA A 52 -14.26 27.41 -2.68
C ALA A 52 -15.72 27.93 -2.61
N GLU A 53 -15.97 28.99 -1.83
CA GLU A 53 -17.31 29.55 -1.61
C GLU A 53 -17.71 30.58 -2.68
N GLN A 54 -16.78 31.48 -3.03
CA GLN A 54 -17.04 32.63 -3.91
C GLN A 54 -16.65 32.37 -5.36
N GLY A 55 -15.82 31.36 -5.62
CA GLY A 55 -15.29 31.06 -6.97
C GLY A 55 -14.24 32.05 -7.47
N THR A 56 -13.90 33.06 -6.67
CA THR A 56 -12.86 34.04 -6.98
C THR A 56 -11.93 34.26 -5.79
N LEU A 57 -10.68 34.59 -6.08
CA LEU A 57 -9.65 34.83 -5.08
C LEU A 57 -8.73 35.96 -5.52
N ASN A 58 -8.61 36.99 -4.69
CA ASN A 58 -7.74 38.14 -4.97
C ASN A 58 -6.37 37.97 -4.30
N ILE A 59 -5.34 37.70 -5.10
CA ILE A 59 -3.96 37.55 -4.63
C ILE A 59 -3.07 38.57 -5.35
N LEU A 60 -2.26 39.31 -4.59
CA LEU A 60 -1.28 40.29 -5.13
C LEU A 60 -1.90 41.33 -6.10
N GLY A 61 -3.18 41.66 -5.92
CA GLY A 61 -3.92 42.59 -6.78
C GLY A 61 -4.48 41.97 -8.07
N TYR A 62 -4.42 40.65 -8.21
CA TYR A 62 -5.00 39.89 -9.32
C TYR A 62 -6.19 39.05 -8.86
N GLU A 63 -7.32 39.17 -9.56
CA GLU A 63 -8.52 38.37 -9.32
C GLU A 63 -8.42 37.05 -10.07
N LEU A 64 -8.16 35.96 -9.35
CA LEU A 64 -8.10 34.60 -9.87
C LEU A 64 -9.48 33.97 -9.80
N THR A 65 -9.84 33.21 -10.82
CA THR A 65 -11.09 32.45 -10.86
C THR A 65 -10.84 30.95 -10.65
N ASP A 66 -11.91 30.20 -10.37
CA ASP A 66 -11.92 28.73 -10.28
C ASP A 66 -11.38 28.02 -11.56
N GLU A 67 -11.50 28.65 -12.73
CA GLU A 67 -10.90 28.14 -13.98
C GLU A 67 -9.36 28.21 -13.98
N GLU A 68 -8.82 29.24 -13.32
CA GLU A 68 -7.38 29.51 -13.27
C GLU A 68 -6.68 28.83 -12.09
N VAL A 69 -7.41 28.57 -11.03
CA VAL A 69 -6.93 27.90 -9.82
C VAL A 69 -7.95 26.86 -9.38
N SER A 70 -7.61 25.59 -9.58
CA SER A 70 -8.41 24.48 -9.09
C SER A 70 -8.01 24.11 -7.67
N LEU A 71 -8.96 23.82 -6.80
CA LEU A 71 -8.71 23.30 -5.46
C LEU A 71 -8.58 21.78 -5.48
N SER A 72 -7.51 21.26 -4.88
CA SER A 72 -7.33 19.83 -4.63
C SER A 72 -7.17 19.58 -3.13
N TYR A 73 -7.66 18.45 -2.65
CA TYR A 73 -7.38 18.02 -1.29
C TYR A 73 -6.01 17.36 -1.24
N ALA A 74 -5.17 17.79 -0.31
CA ALA A 74 -3.89 17.16 -0.01
C ALA A 74 -3.86 16.69 1.45
N CYS A 75 -3.14 15.60 1.69
CA CYS A 75 -2.83 15.13 3.03
C CYS A 75 -1.32 15.10 3.16
N CYS A 76 -0.78 15.88 4.10
CA CYS A 76 0.57 15.63 4.58
C CYS A 76 0.41 14.40 5.45
N GLY A 77 0.90 13.24 5.00
CA GLY A 77 0.67 11.95 5.65
C GLY A 77 0.69 12.08 7.17
N ILE A 78 -0.37 11.58 7.82
CA ILE A 78 -0.51 11.66 9.26
C ILE A 78 0.59 10.80 9.87
N GLN A 79 1.70 11.42 10.27
CA GLN A 79 2.69 10.78 11.12
C GLN A 79 2.27 10.98 12.58
N THR A 80 1.10 10.45 12.96
CA THR A 80 0.80 10.30 14.38
C THR A 80 1.66 9.15 14.89
N ALA A 81 2.28 9.31 16.07
CA ALA A 81 3.27 8.40 16.60
C ALA A 81 2.83 6.91 16.53
N GLY A 82 3.40 6.16 15.59
CA GLY A 82 3.20 4.71 15.45
C GLY A 82 2.40 4.25 14.23
N GLU A 83 1.69 5.15 13.53
CA GLU A 83 0.87 4.79 12.36
C GLU A 83 1.55 5.28 11.07
N GLN A 84 1.87 4.37 10.15
CA GLN A 84 2.31 4.73 8.80
C GLN A 84 1.08 4.87 7.93
N MET A 85 0.69 6.10 7.61
CA MET A 85 -0.44 6.36 6.73
C MET A 85 0.04 6.90 5.38
N GLU A 86 -0.29 6.20 4.31
CA GLU A 86 -0.08 6.66 2.94
C GLU A 86 -1.37 7.22 2.36
N ALA A 87 -1.30 8.42 1.81
CA ALA A 87 -2.45 9.10 1.23
C ALA A 87 -2.28 9.27 -0.28
N HIS A 88 -3.33 8.95 -1.02
CA HIS A 88 -3.45 9.27 -2.45
C HIS A 88 -4.70 10.12 -2.68
N SER A 89 -4.58 11.13 -3.55
CA SER A 89 -5.66 12.07 -3.87
C SER A 89 -5.88 12.10 -5.37
N ASP A 90 -7.14 12.06 -5.80
CA ASP A 90 -7.56 12.35 -7.18
C ASP A 90 -8.05 13.79 -7.36
N GLY A 91 -7.88 14.63 -6.33
CA GLY A 91 -8.35 16.02 -6.27
C GLY A 91 -9.65 16.17 -5.49
N GLN A 92 -10.63 15.29 -5.69
CA GLN A 92 -11.95 15.34 -5.03
C GLN A 92 -12.04 14.37 -3.85
N THR A 93 -11.34 13.24 -3.95
CA THR A 93 -11.32 12.15 -2.97
C THR A 93 -9.89 11.89 -2.53
N ILE A 94 -9.72 11.72 -1.21
CA ILE A 94 -8.48 11.20 -0.65
C ILE A 94 -8.73 9.78 -0.12
N VAL A 95 -7.88 8.85 -0.53
CA VAL A 95 -7.76 7.53 0.05
C VAL A 95 -6.55 7.52 0.96
N ILE A 96 -6.77 7.23 2.24
CA ILE A 96 -5.70 7.05 3.23
C ILE A 96 -5.64 5.57 3.57
N VAL A 97 -4.48 4.96 3.40
CA VAL A 97 -4.20 3.56 3.73
C VAL A 97 -3.24 3.52 4.90
N ASP A 98 -3.66 2.85 5.97
CA ASP A 98 -2.75 2.46 7.04
C ASP A 98 -1.87 1.32 6.53
N THR A 99 -0.58 1.62 6.38
CA THR A 99 0.48 0.69 5.96
C THR A 99 1.33 0.23 7.13
N THR A 100 0.90 0.47 8.37
CA THR A 100 1.61 0.03 9.57
C THR A 100 1.84 -1.47 9.51
N GLU A 101 3.10 -1.86 9.49
CA GLU A 101 3.50 -3.26 9.44
C GLU A 101 3.20 -3.95 10.78
N ASP A 102 2.03 -4.57 10.88
CA ASP A 102 1.74 -5.51 11.97
C ASP A 102 2.47 -6.84 11.72
N ASP A 103 2.93 -7.45 12.81
CA ASP A 103 3.46 -8.79 12.83
C ASP A 103 2.48 -9.81 12.24
N ILE A 104 1.18 -9.63 12.46
CA ILE A 104 0.14 -10.49 11.86
C ILE A 104 0.14 -10.38 10.32
N LEU A 105 0.30 -9.16 9.78
CA LEU A 105 0.35 -8.93 8.33
C LEU A 105 1.60 -9.55 7.70
N LYS A 106 2.73 -9.49 8.41
CA LYS A 106 3.97 -10.15 7.98
C LYS A 106 3.81 -11.66 7.92
N ASP A 107 3.19 -12.26 8.93
CA ASP A 107 2.97 -13.71 9.00
C ASP A 107 2.01 -14.19 7.91
N GLU A 108 0.94 -13.44 7.65
CA GLU A 108 0.06 -13.73 6.51
C GLU A 108 0.79 -13.61 5.17
N GLY A 109 1.66 -12.62 5.01
CA GLY A 109 2.53 -12.46 3.84
C GLY A 109 3.43 -13.68 3.62
N PHE A 110 4.08 -14.16 4.68
CA PHE A 110 4.89 -15.39 4.63
C PHE A 110 4.04 -16.62 4.29
N ALA A 111 2.84 -16.76 4.83
CA ALA A 111 1.93 -17.85 4.50
C ALA A 111 1.55 -17.85 3.01
N ARG A 112 1.25 -16.69 2.42
CA ARG A 112 1.00 -16.56 0.97
C ARG A 112 2.23 -16.95 0.14
N GLU A 113 3.42 -16.62 0.61
CA GLU A 113 4.67 -17.03 -0.03
C GLU A 113 4.84 -18.55 -0.04
N VAL A 114 4.49 -19.22 1.06
CA VAL A 114 4.51 -20.70 1.17
C VAL A 114 3.46 -21.32 0.24
N ILE A 115 2.24 -20.80 0.21
CA ILE A 115 1.18 -21.25 -0.71
C ILE A 115 1.66 -21.21 -2.15
N ASN A 116 2.23 -20.08 -2.58
CA ASN A 116 2.74 -19.92 -3.93
C ASN A 116 3.84 -20.94 -4.26
N ARG A 117 4.68 -21.30 -3.29
CA ARG A 117 5.72 -22.32 -3.47
C ARG A 117 5.13 -23.72 -3.61
N VAL A 118 4.22 -24.11 -2.73
CA VAL A 118 3.52 -25.41 -2.81
C VAL A 118 2.82 -25.56 -4.14
N GLN A 119 2.12 -24.52 -4.61
CA GLN A 119 1.47 -24.55 -5.92
C GLN A 119 2.45 -24.68 -7.08
N LYS A 120 3.61 -24.00 -7.02
CA LYS A 120 4.68 -24.16 -8.03
C LYS A 120 5.27 -25.57 -7.98
N LEU A 121 5.48 -26.14 -6.80
CA LEU A 121 5.96 -27.50 -6.61
C LEU A 121 5.02 -28.53 -7.24
N ARG A 122 3.69 -28.40 -7.02
CA ARG A 122 2.70 -29.26 -7.67
C ARG A 122 2.80 -29.22 -9.20
N LYS A 123 2.99 -28.03 -9.77
CA LYS A 123 3.16 -27.85 -11.23
C LYS A 123 4.46 -28.50 -11.73
N THR A 124 5.56 -28.31 -11.02
CA THR A 124 6.86 -28.95 -11.36
C THR A 124 6.78 -30.47 -11.29
N ALA A 125 6.07 -30.99 -10.28
CA ALA A 125 5.78 -32.40 -10.10
C ALA A 125 4.74 -32.96 -11.10
N LYS A 126 4.17 -32.10 -11.97
CA LYS A 126 3.11 -32.43 -12.94
C LYS A 126 1.88 -33.09 -12.29
N LEU A 127 1.58 -32.70 -11.06
CA LEU A 127 0.40 -33.17 -10.33
C LEU A 127 -0.86 -32.48 -10.85
N MET A 128 -1.91 -33.27 -11.02
CA MET A 128 -3.24 -32.79 -11.35
C MET A 128 -3.92 -32.18 -10.10
N PRO A 129 -4.99 -31.37 -10.26
CA PRO A 129 -5.65 -30.73 -9.13
C PRO A 129 -6.17 -31.70 -8.05
N ASN A 130 -6.62 -32.88 -8.45
CA ASN A 130 -7.18 -33.90 -7.55
C ASN A 130 -6.11 -34.86 -6.98
N ASP A 131 -4.85 -34.71 -7.37
CA ASP A 131 -3.80 -35.61 -6.90
C ASP A 131 -3.47 -35.29 -5.44
N MET A 132 -3.53 -36.33 -4.61
CA MET A 132 -3.13 -36.26 -3.22
C MET A 132 -1.60 -36.14 -3.15
N ALA A 133 -1.12 -35.13 -2.43
CA ALA A 133 0.30 -34.93 -2.18
C ALA A 133 0.50 -34.41 -0.77
N VAL A 134 1.70 -34.64 -0.22
CA VAL A 134 2.13 -34.07 1.05
C VAL A 134 3.38 -33.27 0.77
N THR A 135 3.44 -32.03 1.27
CA THR A 135 4.65 -31.21 1.18
C THR A 135 5.39 -31.26 2.50
N TYR A 136 6.66 -31.62 2.44
CA TYR A 136 7.57 -31.52 3.58
C TYR A 136 8.37 -30.23 3.45
N CYS A 137 8.52 -29.51 4.56
CA CYS A 137 9.27 -28.27 4.61
C CYS A 137 10.29 -28.32 5.74
N LYS A 138 11.53 -28.01 5.40
CA LYS A 138 12.63 -27.84 6.35
C LYS A 138 13.06 -26.38 6.36
N VAL A 139 12.99 -25.75 7.53
CA VAL A 139 13.40 -24.36 7.73
C VAL A 139 14.74 -24.32 8.47
N THR A 140 15.70 -23.61 7.91
CA THR A 140 17.02 -23.36 8.53
C THR A 140 17.26 -21.86 8.64
N PRO A 141 17.47 -21.29 9.85
CA PRO A 141 17.53 -21.97 11.16
C PRO A 141 16.14 -22.42 11.66
N PRO A 142 16.05 -23.47 12.50
CA PRO A 142 14.76 -24.02 12.98
C PRO A 142 13.92 -23.03 13.80
N ASN A 143 14.58 -22.10 14.50
CA ASN A 143 13.93 -21.09 15.32
C ASN A 143 13.49 -19.85 14.52
N HIS A 144 13.55 -19.91 13.19
CA HIS A 144 13.11 -18.80 12.37
C HIS A 144 11.59 -18.64 12.44
N ARG A 145 11.11 -17.38 12.42
CA ARG A 145 9.69 -17.02 12.48
C ARG A 145 8.83 -17.78 11.45
N LEU A 146 9.39 -18.04 10.27
CA LEU A 146 8.73 -18.82 9.22
C LEU A 146 8.27 -20.23 9.66
N ALA A 147 9.01 -20.89 10.56
CA ALA A 147 8.60 -22.19 11.07
C ALA A 147 7.33 -22.09 11.94
N ALA A 148 7.21 -21.02 12.73
CA ALA A 148 5.98 -20.72 13.47
C ALA A 148 4.83 -20.42 12.50
N VAL A 149 5.06 -19.58 11.48
CA VAL A 149 4.04 -19.26 10.46
C VAL A 149 3.51 -20.50 9.75
N ILE A 150 4.39 -21.40 9.29
CA ILE A 150 3.95 -22.63 8.60
C ILE A 150 3.09 -23.50 9.52
N LYS A 151 3.42 -23.54 10.82
CA LYS A 151 2.64 -24.27 11.82
C LYS A 151 1.28 -23.62 12.04
N ASP A 152 1.26 -22.32 12.30
CA ASP A 152 0.06 -21.57 12.69
C ASP A 152 -0.92 -21.40 11.52
N TYR A 153 -0.41 -21.28 10.28
CA TYR A 153 -1.21 -21.16 9.05
C TYR A 153 -1.33 -22.49 8.28
N SER A 154 -1.03 -23.62 8.91
CA SER A 154 -1.05 -24.93 8.24
C SER A 154 -2.39 -25.27 7.58
N GLU A 155 -3.50 -25.02 8.28
CA GLU A 155 -4.86 -25.22 7.77
C GLU A 155 -5.17 -24.27 6.60
N PHE A 156 -4.74 -23.00 6.68
CA PHE A 156 -4.91 -22.03 5.61
C PHE A 156 -4.15 -22.43 4.35
N ILE A 157 -2.92 -22.92 4.49
CA ILE A 157 -2.11 -23.41 3.37
C ILE A 157 -2.75 -24.66 2.77
N GLU A 158 -3.18 -25.62 3.59
CA GLU A 158 -3.81 -26.87 3.13
C GLU A 158 -5.11 -26.61 2.37
N ASN A 159 -6.00 -25.76 2.93
CA ASN A 159 -7.26 -25.40 2.30
C ASN A 159 -7.06 -24.68 0.95
N THR A 160 -6.00 -23.87 0.82
CA THR A 160 -5.72 -23.12 -0.42
C THR A 160 -5.00 -23.95 -1.48
N THR A 161 -4.16 -24.90 -1.06
CA THR A 161 -3.30 -25.68 -1.98
C THR A 161 -3.80 -27.10 -2.24
N GLY A 162 -4.79 -27.58 -1.47
CA GLY A 162 -5.20 -28.98 -1.43
C GLY A 162 -4.08 -29.93 -0.98
N THR A 163 -3.04 -29.40 -0.32
CA THR A 163 -1.81 -30.13 -0.01
C THR A 163 -1.40 -29.86 1.43
N PRO A 164 -1.47 -30.85 2.34
CA PRO A 164 -0.96 -30.69 3.69
C PRO A 164 0.54 -30.38 3.68
N VAL A 165 0.93 -29.41 4.51
CA VAL A 165 2.35 -29.07 4.76
C VAL A 165 2.79 -29.64 6.10
N ARG A 166 3.99 -30.22 6.15
CA ARG A 166 4.59 -30.82 7.35
C ARG A 166 5.98 -30.22 7.57
N LEU A 167 6.20 -29.69 8.77
CA LEU A 167 7.52 -29.21 9.23
C LEU A 167 8.37 -30.40 9.67
N ALA A 168 8.87 -31.16 8.72
CA ALA A 168 9.73 -32.31 8.94
C ALA A 168 10.60 -32.55 7.70
N SER A 169 11.69 -33.29 7.89
CA SER A 169 12.41 -33.88 6.77
C SER A 169 11.52 -34.91 6.08
N VAL A 170 11.69 -35.08 4.77
CA VAL A 170 11.08 -36.19 4.02
C VAL A 170 11.49 -37.51 4.70
N PRO A 171 10.55 -38.46 4.94
CA PRO A 171 10.88 -39.77 5.49
C PRO A 171 11.97 -40.46 4.64
N ASN A 172 12.94 -41.13 5.28
CA ASN A 172 14.07 -41.74 4.58
C ASN A 172 13.66 -42.81 3.54
N ASP A 173 12.44 -43.33 3.62
CA ASP A 173 11.88 -44.33 2.70
C ASP A 173 11.16 -43.71 1.49
N GLU A 174 11.06 -42.38 1.40
CA GLU A 174 10.35 -41.67 0.33
C GLU A 174 11.30 -40.78 -0.49
N ILE A 175 11.18 -40.84 -1.83
CA ILE A 175 11.93 -39.97 -2.75
C ILE A 175 11.03 -38.79 -3.12
N PRO A 176 11.45 -37.54 -2.88
CA PRO A 176 10.62 -36.38 -3.21
C PRO A 176 10.42 -36.26 -4.72
N VAL A 177 9.16 -36.11 -5.13
CA VAL A 177 8.76 -35.97 -6.55
C VAL A 177 9.23 -34.63 -7.14
N ALA A 178 9.31 -33.60 -6.31
CA ALA A 178 9.90 -32.31 -6.64
C ALA A 178 10.47 -31.66 -5.37
N VAL A 179 11.56 -30.91 -5.52
CA VAL A 179 12.23 -30.19 -4.43
C VAL A 179 12.38 -28.73 -4.82
N SER A 180 12.20 -27.82 -3.86
CA SER A 180 12.42 -26.38 -4.08
C SER A 180 13.18 -25.81 -2.90
N CYS A 181 14.44 -25.43 -3.12
CA CYS A 181 15.23 -24.69 -2.13
C CYS A 181 15.16 -23.20 -2.45
N SER A 182 14.83 -22.37 -1.46
CA SER A 182 14.77 -20.92 -1.62
C SER A 182 15.15 -20.16 -0.35
N SER A 183 15.67 -18.95 -0.53
CA SER A 183 15.98 -18.02 0.56
C SER A 183 14.80 -17.08 0.81
N VAL A 184 14.37 -16.99 2.07
CA VAL A 184 13.32 -16.07 2.55
C VAL A 184 13.91 -15.26 3.71
N LYS A 185 14.21 -13.98 3.48
CA LYS A 185 14.67 -13.01 4.50
C LYS A 185 15.60 -13.62 5.57
N ASN A 186 16.75 -14.16 5.15
CA ASN A 186 17.80 -14.80 5.98
C ASN A 186 17.50 -16.22 6.50
N ALA A 187 16.41 -16.86 6.09
CA ALA A 187 16.17 -18.30 6.27
C ALA A 187 16.24 -19.05 4.93
N GLN A 188 16.69 -20.30 4.99
CA GLN A 188 16.57 -21.26 3.89
C GLN A 188 15.38 -22.18 4.15
N VAL A 189 14.57 -22.36 3.10
CA VAL A 189 13.42 -23.26 3.09
C VAL A 189 13.65 -24.25 1.97
N GLU A 190 13.66 -25.52 2.35
CA GLU A 190 13.80 -26.68 1.46
C GLU A 190 12.56 -27.57 1.55
#